data_AF-A0A8J6QCE0-F1
#
_entry.id   AF-A0A8J6QCE0-F1
#
_cell.length_a   1.000
_cell.length_b   1.000
_cell.length_c   1.000
_cell.angle_alpha   90.00
_cell.angle_beta   90.00
_cell.angle_gamma   90.00
#
_symmetry.space_group_name_H-M   'P 1'
#
loop_
_entity.id
_entity.type
_entity.pdbx_description
1 polymer ?
#
loop_
_entity_poly.entity_id
_entity_poly.type
_entity_poly.pdbx_seq_one_letter_code
_entity_poly.pdbx_strand_id
1 'polypeptide(L)'
;MKTNSKGKIARNWLLGSQSLNQHLRSLSSKGFWSQVFKEYISYQFDSVFKPSYFGTICWTPFLFEFNEAVKETSHFKNKFLTALCDCKLYQIPHLPDRPRIIFFHETKETLVNPTSSNPKYKRALHTHFHLEGSDKIPDVHYLNMLIQAKVRPGFDRLKRRDTALHKAIVIQDWIRDFHADYNLKDFCSNRYRQDGDLVIDYKNSDLG
;
A
#
# COMPACT_ATOMS: atom_id res chain seq x y z
N MET A 1 -28.80 -0.55 29.10
CA MET A 1 -29.14 -0.50 27.66
C MET A 1 -27.86 -0.60 26.84
N LYS A 2 -27.59 -1.75 26.20
CA LYS A 2 -26.45 -1.90 25.28
C LYS A 2 -26.91 -1.46 23.88
N THR A 3 -26.39 -0.34 23.39
CA THR A 3 -26.76 0.21 22.08
C THR A 3 -26.19 -0.65 20.95
N ASN A 4 -27.08 -1.05 20.05
CA ASN A 4 -26.85 -1.92 18.89
C ASN A 4 -26.10 -1.18 17.74
N SER A 5 -24.88 -0.71 18.02
CA SER A 5 -24.08 0.13 17.10
C SER A 5 -23.50 -0.65 15.92
N LYS A 6 -23.18 -1.93 16.09
CA LYS A 6 -22.58 -2.78 15.04
C LYS A 6 -23.52 -3.02 13.85
N GLY A 7 -24.82 -3.16 14.08
CA GLY A 7 -25.82 -3.38 13.02
C GLY A 7 -26.15 -2.13 12.19
N LYS A 8 -26.00 -0.94 12.78
CA LYS A 8 -26.31 0.34 12.11
C LYS A 8 -25.17 0.79 11.17
N ILE A 9 -23.92 0.54 11.57
CA ILE A 9 -22.73 0.79 10.74
C ILE A 9 -22.74 -0.13 9.52
N ALA A 10 -22.96 -1.44 9.70
CA ALA A 10 -23.00 -2.40 8.59
C ALA A 10 -24.12 -2.10 7.58
N ARG A 11 -25.32 -1.69 8.05
CA ARG A 11 -26.42 -1.28 7.15
C ARG A 11 -26.13 0.01 6.38
N ASN A 12 -25.54 1.02 7.03
CA ASN A 12 -25.14 2.26 6.34
C ASN A 12 -24.02 2.01 5.31
N TRP A 13 -23.11 1.07 5.60
CA TRP A 13 -22.04 0.66 4.68
C TRP A 13 -22.59 -0.06 3.43
N LEU A 14 -23.57 -0.96 3.62
CA LEU A 14 -24.28 -1.63 2.53
C LEU A 14 -25.13 -0.67 1.68
N LEU A 15 -25.81 0.29 2.31
CA LEU A 15 -26.64 1.27 1.61
C LEU A 15 -25.80 2.34 0.88
N GLY A 16 -24.73 2.81 1.49
CA GLY A 16 -23.79 3.76 0.87
C GLY A 16 -23.04 3.16 -0.33
N SER A 17 -22.62 1.90 -0.21
CA SER A 17 -21.99 1.17 -1.33
C SER A 17 -22.98 0.85 -2.45
N GLN A 18 -24.25 0.55 -2.16
CA GLN A 18 -25.28 0.35 -3.19
C GLN A 18 -25.60 1.63 -3.95
N SER A 19 -25.77 2.76 -3.25
CA SER A 19 -26.01 4.07 -3.88
C SER A 19 -24.83 4.52 -4.74
N LEU A 20 -23.59 4.37 -4.25
CA LEU A 20 -22.39 4.64 -5.03
C LEU A 20 -22.31 3.73 -6.26
N ASN A 21 -22.53 2.42 -6.11
CA ASN A 21 -22.49 1.48 -7.23
C ASN A 21 -23.51 1.83 -8.33
N GLN A 22 -24.72 2.27 -7.94
CA GLN A 22 -25.74 2.70 -8.90
C GLN A 22 -25.30 3.98 -9.63
N HIS A 23 -24.73 4.94 -8.90
CA HIS A 23 -24.22 6.20 -9.45
C HIS A 23 -23.04 5.98 -10.40
N LEU A 24 -22.04 5.19 -9.98
CA LEU A 24 -20.89 4.82 -10.82
C LEU A 24 -21.32 4.07 -12.10
N ARG A 25 -22.33 3.19 -12.01
CA ARG A 25 -22.91 2.54 -13.21
C ARG A 25 -23.59 3.54 -14.15
N SER A 26 -24.28 4.55 -13.61
CA SER A 26 -24.89 5.62 -14.41
C SER A 26 -23.85 6.48 -15.12
N LEU A 27 -22.74 6.81 -14.46
CA LEU A 27 -21.64 7.56 -15.06
C LEU A 27 -20.92 6.72 -16.14
N SER A 28 -20.68 5.44 -15.84
CA SER A 28 -20.06 4.49 -16.77
C SER A 28 -20.88 4.31 -18.04
N SER A 29 -22.21 4.16 -17.94
CA SER A 29 -23.08 4.00 -19.10
C SER A 29 -23.14 5.25 -19.99
N LYS A 30 -22.79 6.42 -19.46
CA LYS A 30 -22.65 7.69 -20.19
C LYS A 30 -21.23 7.95 -20.71
N GLY A 31 -20.29 7.02 -20.50
CA GLY A 31 -18.90 7.14 -20.95
C GLY A 31 -18.02 8.04 -20.09
N PHE A 32 -18.46 8.46 -18.90
CA PHE A 32 -17.71 9.35 -17.99
C PHE A 32 -16.68 8.60 -17.12
N TRP A 33 -15.81 7.82 -17.75
CA TRP A 33 -14.86 6.94 -17.05
C TRP A 33 -13.88 7.67 -16.12
N SER A 34 -13.46 8.88 -16.48
CA SER A 34 -12.59 9.70 -15.62
C SER A 34 -13.30 10.17 -14.35
N GLN A 35 -14.61 10.43 -14.41
CA GLN A 35 -15.41 10.79 -13.24
C GLN A 35 -15.69 9.56 -12.37
N VAL A 36 -16.04 8.42 -12.98
CA VAL A 36 -16.17 7.13 -12.27
C VAL A 36 -14.92 6.84 -11.45
N PHE A 37 -13.75 7.00 -12.08
CA PHE A 37 -12.47 6.80 -11.43
C PHE A 37 -12.30 7.74 -10.22
N LYS A 38 -12.38 9.07 -10.43
CA LYS A 38 -12.21 10.07 -9.37
C LYS A 38 -13.16 9.85 -8.19
N GLU A 39 -14.41 9.52 -8.46
CA GLU A 39 -15.40 9.27 -7.42
C GLU A 39 -15.13 7.98 -6.65
N TYR A 40 -14.69 6.92 -7.34
CA TYR A 40 -14.25 5.69 -6.69
C TYR A 40 -13.03 5.91 -5.79
N ILE A 41 -12.00 6.64 -6.28
CA ILE A 41 -10.81 7.02 -5.49
C ILE A 41 -11.21 7.79 -4.24
N SER A 42 -12.07 8.79 -4.41
CA SER A 42 -12.52 9.63 -3.30
C SER A 42 -13.30 8.81 -2.29
N TYR A 43 -14.23 7.95 -2.72
CA TYR A 43 -14.93 7.05 -1.81
C TYR A 43 -13.96 6.12 -1.06
N GLN A 44 -13.00 5.51 -1.76
CA GLN A 44 -12.04 4.60 -1.16
C GLN A 44 -11.21 5.29 -0.06
N PHE A 45 -10.64 6.47 -0.34
CA PHE A 45 -9.75 7.14 0.61
C PHE A 45 -10.45 8.04 1.63
N ASP A 46 -11.63 8.56 1.31
CA ASP A 46 -12.35 9.48 2.20
C ASP A 46 -13.38 8.74 3.07
N SER A 47 -13.83 7.55 2.67
CA SER A 47 -14.90 6.82 3.37
C SER A 47 -14.54 5.40 3.81
N VAL A 48 -13.61 4.70 3.12
CA VAL A 48 -13.29 3.30 3.43
C VAL A 48 -11.98 3.16 4.22
N PHE A 49 -10.90 3.76 3.73
CA PHE A 49 -9.55 3.61 4.27
C PHE A 49 -8.85 4.97 4.24
N LYS A 50 -8.51 5.52 5.40
CA LYS A 50 -7.92 6.86 5.53
C LYS A 50 -6.43 6.75 5.87
N PRO A 51 -5.55 6.61 4.87
CA PRO A 51 -4.13 6.51 5.14
C PRO A 51 -3.59 7.81 5.73
N SER A 52 -2.68 7.66 6.68
CA SER A 52 -1.90 8.76 7.25
C SER A 52 -0.46 8.74 6.76
N TYR A 53 0.02 7.57 6.31
CA TYR A 53 1.42 7.39 5.92
C TYR A 53 1.55 6.68 4.57
N PHE A 54 2.60 7.06 3.84
CA PHE A 54 3.03 6.44 2.60
C PHE A 54 4.45 5.90 2.77
N GLY A 55 4.66 4.64 2.38
CA GLY A 55 5.96 3.99 2.40
C GLY A 55 6.40 3.51 1.03
N THR A 56 7.71 3.57 0.78
CA THR A 56 8.36 2.98 -0.40
C THR A 56 9.51 2.10 0.03
N ILE A 57 9.60 0.90 -0.53
CA ILE A 57 10.64 -0.10 -0.30
C ILE A 57 11.36 -0.37 -1.63
N CYS A 58 12.64 -0.04 -1.65
CA CYS A 58 13.56 -0.30 -2.75
C CYS A 58 14.41 -1.52 -2.41
N TRP A 59 14.01 -2.68 -2.95
CA TRP A 59 14.70 -3.95 -2.69
C TRP A 59 16.09 -4.00 -3.34
N THR A 60 17.10 -4.51 -2.64
CA THR A 60 18.44 -4.74 -3.20
C THR A 60 19.03 -6.07 -2.73
N PRO A 61 19.22 -7.09 -3.59
CA PRO A 61 19.03 -7.05 -5.05
C PRO A 61 17.60 -6.74 -5.48
N PHE A 62 17.47 -6.06 -6.61
CA PHE A 62 16.19 -5.68 -7.19
C PHE A 62 15.31 -6.91 -7.44
N LEU A 63 14.01 -6.73 -7.28
CA LEU A 63 13.00 -7.73 -7.64
C LEU A 63 12.58 -7.49 -9.08
N PHE A 64 12.57 -8.53 -9.89
CA PHE A 64 12.13 -8.43 -11.30
C PHE A 64 10.81 -9.17 -11.53
N GLU A 65 10.44 -10.08 -10.63
CA GLU A 65 9.27 -10.94 -10.75
C GLU A 65 8.20 -10.56 -9.72
N PHE A 66 6.95 -10.42 -10.18
CA PHE A 66 5.83 -10.01 -9.31
C PHE A 66 5.62 -10.98 -8.14
N ASN A 67 5.70 -12.29 -8.39
CA ASN A 67 5.53 -13.30 -7.35
C ASN A 67 6.61 -13.23 -6.27
N GLU A 68 7.81 -12.75 -6.62
CA GLU A 68 8.89 -12.52 -5.66
C GLU A 68 8.59 -11.27 -4.82
N ALA A 69 8.12 -10.19 -5.45
CA ALA A 69 7.68 -8.97 -4.78
C ALA A 69 6.54 -9.23 -3.77
N VAL A 70 5.56 -10.06 -4.13
CA VAL A 70 4.48 -10.48 -3.22
C VAL A 70 5.01 -11.26 -2.02
N LYS A 71 6.00 -12.14 -2.21
CA LYS A 71 6.60 -12.92 -1.10
C LYS A 71 7.35 -12.02 -0.12
N GLU A 72 8.22 -11.15 -0.64
CA GLU A 72 8.98 -10.19 0.17
C GLU A 72 8.03 -9.22 0.91
N THR A 73 6.96 -8.80 0.25
CA THR A 73 5.93 -7.93 0.85
C THR A 73 5.16 -8.63 1.96
N SER A 74 4.83 -9.91 1.79
CA SER A 74 4.19 -10.69 2.86
C SER A 74 5.09 -10.80 4.10
N HIS A 75 6.38 -11.10 3.89
CA HIS A 75 7.34 -11.14 4.98
C HIS A 75 7.48 -9.76 5.65
N PHE A 76 7.56 -8.69 4.86
CA PHE A 76 7.61 -7.31 5.34
C PHE A 76 6.38 -6.95 6.17
N LYS A 77 5.16 -7.17 5.65
CA LYS A 77 3.90 -6.91 6.35
C LYS A 77 3.89 -7.58 7.72
N ASN A 78 4.24 -8.86 7.76
CA ASN A 78 4.25 -9.65 8.99
C ASN A 78 5.23 -9.07 10.02
N LYS A 79 6.48 -8.82 9.62
CA LYS A 79 7.49 -8.19 10.50
C LYS A 79 7.05 -6.81 10.97
N PHE A 80 6.55 -5.98 10.06
CA PHE A 80 6.13 -4.63 10.35
C PHE A 80 4.96 -4.58 11.33
N LEU A 81 3.91 -5.38 11.09
CA LEU A 81 2.76 -5.43 11.99
C LEU A 81 3.12 -6.07 13.35
N THR A 82 3.98 -7.08 13.41
CA THR A 82 4.47 -7.59 14.71
C THR A 82 5.24 -6.55 15.50
N ALA A 83 6.07 -5.75 14.83
CA ALA A 83 6.83 -4.68 15.48
C ALA A 83 5.91 -3.55 15.95
N LEU A 84 4.93 -3.19 15.13
CA LEU A 84 3.98 -2.11 15.40
C LEU A 84 3.00 -2.44 16.52
N CYS A 85 2.51 -3.69 16.56
CA CYS A 85 1.60 -4.17 17.59
C CYS A 85 2.32 -4.78 18.80
N ASP A 86 3.66 -4.81 18.77
CA ASP A 86 4.54 -5.42 19.78
C ASP A 86 4.08 -6.83 20.21
N CYS A 87 3.92 -7.70 19.21
CA CYS A 87 3.34 -9.03 19.40
C CYS A 87 4.05 -10.09 18.54
N LYS A 88 3.76 -11.38 18.78
CA LYS A 88 4.21 -12.47 17.90
C LYS A 88 3.35 -12.54 16.64
N LEU A 89 3.86 -13.19 15.60
CA LEU A 89 3.18 -13.30 14.28
C LEU A 89 1.74 -13.81 14.38
N TYR A 90 1.51 -14.86 15.15
CA TYR A 90 0.18 -15.46 15.34
C TYR A 90 -0.74 -14.65 16.27
N GLN A 91 -0.25 -13.53 16.81
CA GLN A 91 -0.96 -12.64 17.73
C GLN A 91 -1.22 -11.26 17.12
N ILE A 92 -0.90 -11.05 15.84
CA ILE A 92 -1.24 -9.81 15.14
C ILE A 92 -2.77 -9.63 15.23
N PRO A 93 -3.27 -8.51 15.78
CA PRO A 93 -4.70 -8.29 15.92
C PRO A 93 -5.42 -8.32 14.56
N HIS A 94 -6.68 -8.73 14.58
CA HIS A 94 -7.55 -8.58 13.41
C HIS A 94 -8.01 -7.12 13.28
N LEU A 95 -8.50 -6.75 12.09
CA LEU A 95 -9.18 -5.47 11.94
C LEU A 95 -10.49 -5.48 12.76
N PRO A 96 -10.87 -4.35 13.38
CA PRO A 96 -10.25 -3.03 13.30
C PRO A 96 -9.19 -2.73 14.39
N ASP A 97 -8.74 -3.72 15.16
CA ASP A 97 -7.88 -3.52 16.34
C ASP A 97 -6.40 -3.23 16.00
N ARG A 98 -6.07 -3.19 14.72
CA ARG A 98 -4.78 -2.73 14.17
C ARG A 98 -5.01 -1.83 12.96
N PRO A 99 -4.02 -1.00 12.57
CA PRO A 99 -4.10 -0.22 11.33
C PRO A 99 -4.22 -1.11 10.10
N ARG A 100 -5.00 -0.67 9.11
CA ARG A 100 -4.98 -1.26 7.76
C ARG A 100 -3.72 -0.85 7.02
N ILE A 101 -3.25 -1.75 6.17
CA ILE A 101 -2.15 -1.50 5.24
C ILE A 101 -2.51 -2.03 3.84
N ILE A 102 -2.27 -1.23 2.82
CA ILE A 102 -2.49 -1.58 1.41
C ILE A 102 -1.16 -1.48 0.67
N PHE A 103 -0.82 -2.50 -0.11
CA PHE A 103 0.44 -2.62 -0.83
C PHE A 103 0.24 -2.54 -2.35
N PHE A 104 1.23 -1.94 -3.02
CA PHE A 104 1.31 -1.79 -4.45
C PHE A 104 2.73 -2.06 -4.93
N HIS A 105 2.89 -2.47 -6.19
CA HIS A 105 4.17 -2.75 -6.81
C HIS A 105 4.35 -1.89 -8.04
N GLU A 106 5.32 -0.98 -8.02
CA GLU A 106 5.63 -0.11 -9.14
C GLU A 106 6.78 -0.70 -9.96
N THR A 107 6.63 -0.79 -11.28
CA THR A 107 7.75 -1.11 -12.16
C THR A 107 8.54 0.15 -12.47
N LYS A 108 9.85 0.12 -12.23
CA LYS A 108 10.76 1.23 -12.52
C LYS A 108 11.98 0.76 -13.30
N GLU A 109 12.33 1.48 -14.36
CA GLU A 109 13.58 1.23 -15.06
C GLU A 109 14.77 1.48 -14.14
N THR A 110 15.61 0.47 -14.01
CA THR A 110 16.72 0.46 -13.06
C THR A 110 17.98 -0.02 -13.74
N LEU A 111 19.07 0.72 -13.53
CA LEU A 111 20.40 0.39 -14.03
C LEU A 111 20.97 -0.79 -13.22
N VAL A 112 21.18 -1.95 -13.85
CA VAL A 112 21.61 -3.18 -13.16
C VAL A 112 23.13 -3.41 -13.20
N ASN A 113 23.86 -2.68 -14.02
CA ASN A 113 25.33 -2.78 -14.17
C ASN A 113 25.98 -1.39 -14.28
N PRO A 114 25.91 -0.56 -13.22
CA PRO A 114 26.34 0.84 -13.28
C PRO A 114 27.83 1.03 -13.60
N THR A 115 28.66 0.01 -13.43
CA THR A 115 30.10 0.05 -13.68
C THR A 115 30.51 -0.46 -15.07
N SER A 116 29.56 -0.87 -15.92
CA SER A 116 29.79 -1.38 -17.27
C SER A 116 29.85 -0.23 -18.28
N SER A 117 30.75 -0.32 -19.27
CA SER A 117 30.77 0.60 -20.43
C SER A 117 29.50 0.51 -21.29
N ASN A 118 28.75 -0.60 -21.16
CA ASN A 118 27.45 -0.82 -21.76
C ASN A 118 26.38 -0.88 -20.65
N PRO A 119 25.68 0.22 -20.35
CA PRO A 119 24.65 0.24 -19.33
C PRO A 119 23.46 -0.61 -19.76
N LYS A 120 22.95 -1.41 -18.84
CA LYS A 120 21.82 -2.31 -19.00
C LYS A 120 20.75 -1.90 -18.01
N TYR A 121 19.58 -1.60 -18.54
CA TYR A 121 18.40 -1.29 -17.76
C TYR A 121 17.49 -2.52 -17.71
N LYS A 122 16.82 -2.70 -16.57
CA LYS A 122 15.73 -3.66 -16.40
C LYS A 122 14.61 -2.99 -15.62
N ARG A 123 13.37 -3.38 -15.89
CA ARG A 123 12.21 -2.98 -15.08
C ARG A 123 12.23 -3.78 -13.77
N ALA A 124 12.52 -3.09 -12.68
CA ALA A 124 12.49 -3.65 -11.34
C ALA A 124 11.19 -3.26 -10.64
N LEU A 125 10.77 -4.06 -9.66
CA LEU A 125 9.59 -3.82 -8.84
C LEU A 125 9.98 -3.14 -7.53
N HIS A 126 9.41 -1.96 -7.30
CA HIS A 126 9.44 -1.26 -6.02
C HIS A 126 8.13 -1.55 -5.29
N THR A 127 8.19 -1.76 -3.97
CA THR A 127 6.97 -1.95 -3.18
C THR A 127 6.58 -0.63 -2.53
N HIS A 128 5.35 -0.20 -2.72
CA HIS A 128 4.75 0.93 -2.03
C HIS A 128 3.68 0.44 -1.06
N PHE A 129 3.42 1.21 -0.01
CA PHE A 129 2.28 0.94 0.85
C PHE A 129 1.64 2.21 1.40
N HIS A 130 0.33 2.11 1.60
CA HIS A 130 -0.46 3.07 2.35
C HIS A 130 -0.76 2.47 3.72
N LEU A 131 -0.57 3.24 4.79
CA LEU A 131 -0.81 2.81 6.16
C LEU A 131 -1.77 3.77 6.85
N GLU A 132 -2.78 3.22 7.50
CA GLU A 132 -3.70 3.96 8.37
C GLU A 132 -2.97 4.52 9.60
N GLY A 133 -3.38 5.71 10.03
CA GLY A 133 -2.95 6.26 11.32
C GLY A 133 -3.50 5.45 12.49
N SER A 134 -2.85 5.61 13.65
CA SER A 134 -3.33 5.07 14.93
C SER A 134 -2.65 5.84 16.06
N ASP A 135 -3.28 5.90 17.22
CA ASP A 135 -2.69 6.46 18.45
C ASP A 135 -1.35 5.78 18.82
N LYS A 136 -1.09 4.58 18.30
CA LYS A 136 0.19 3.86 18.45
C LYS A 136 1.29 4.34 17.51
N ILE A 137 0.96 5.15 16.51
CA ILE A 137 1.87 5.71 15.51
C ILE A 137 1.85 7.24 15.66
N PRO A 138 2.70 7.82 16.53
CA PRO A 138 2.68 9.25 16.78
C PRO A 138 3.07 10.07 15.55
N ASP A 139 4.05 9.61 14.77
CA ASP A 139 4.55 10.30 13.58
C ASP A 139 5.38 9.37 12.65
N VAL A 140 5.82 9.94 11.53
CA VAL A 140 6.74 9.30 10.56
C VAL A 140 8.10 8.95 11.17
N HIS A 141 8.59 9.74 12.12
CA HIS A 141 9.90 9.49 12.74
C HIS A 141 9.87 8.19 13.56
N TYR A 142 8.81 7.97 14.34
CA TYR A 142 8.55 6.72 15.04
C TYR A 142 8.53 5.54 14.08
N LEU A 143 7.79 5.62 12.97
CA LEU A 143 7.74 4.54 11.97
C LEU A 143 9.13 4.23 11.40
N ASN A 144 9.89 5.27 11.06
CA ASN A 144 11.25 5.10 10.58
C ASN A 144 12.12 4.41 11.63
N MET A 145 12.12 4.85 12.89
CA MET A 145 12.88 4.19 13.95
C MET A 145 12.47 2.73 14.16
N LEU A 146 11.16 2.47 14.20
CA LEU A 146 10.59 1.13 14.36
C LEU A 146 11.07 0.19 13.25
N ILE A 147 11.03 0.66 12.00
CA ILE A 147 11.48 -0.14 10.87
C ILE A 147 12.97 -0.41 10.94
N GLN A 148 13.78 0.61 11.20
CA GLN A 148 15.23 0.47 11.26
C GLN A 148 15.65 -0.50 12.37
N ALA A 149 15.00 -0.45 13.53
CA ALA A 149 15.36 -1.26 14.70
C ALA A 149 14.76 -2.68 14.67
N LYS A 150 13.50 -2.84 14.28
CA LYS A 150 12.75 -4.11 14.45
C LYS A 150 12.43 -4.83 13.13
N VAL A 151 12.32 -4.12 12.01
CA VAL A 151 11.88 -4.71 10.73
C VAL A 151 13.05 -5.00 9.82
N ARG A 152 13.83 -3.98 9.47
CA ARG A 152 14.96 -4.03 8.54
C ARG A 152 15.97 -5.14 8.83
N PRO A 153 16.37 -5.43 10.09
CA PRO A 153 17.34 -6.48 10.37
C PRO A 153 16.89 -7.88 9.90
N GLY A 154 15.59 -8.09 9.70
CA GLY A 154 15.03 -9.35 9.21
C GLY A 154 15.12 -9.56 7.70
N PHE A 155 15.70 -8.63 6.93
CA PHE A 155 15.71 -8.68 5.46
C PHE A 155 17.11 -8.51 4.91
N ASP A 156 17.65 -9.56 4.29
CA ASP A 156 18.91 -9.49 3.56
C ASP A 156 18.89 -8.41 2.47
N ARG A 157 17.75 -8.28 1.78
CA ARG A 157 17.55 -7.30 0.70
C ARG A 157 17.53 -5.83 1.15
N LEU A 158 17.51 -5.60 2.46
CA LEU A 158 17.49 -4.27 3.05
C LEU A 158 18.76 -3.99 3.88
N LYS A 159 19.73 -4.93 3.89
CA LYS A 159 20.98 -4.79 4.65
C LYS A 159 21.92 -3.72 4.10
N ARG A 160 21.79 -3.35 2.82
CA ARG A 160 22.59 -2.25 2.24
C ARG A 160 22.42 -1.00 3.09
N ARG A 161 23.52 -0.36 3.49
CA ARG A 161 23.48 0.89 4.26
C ARG A 161 22.75 1.98 3.47
N ASP A 162 21.88 2.72 4.13
CA ASP A 162 21.25 3.89 3.51
C ASP A 162 22.29 4.97 3.25
N THR A 163 22.13 5.63 2.11
CA THR A 163 22.86 6.86 1.79
C THR A 163 21.88 8.02 1.73
N ALA A 164 22.37 9.25 1.75
CA ALA A 164 21.53 10.44 1.60
C ALA A 164 20.69 10.39 0.31
N LEU A 165 21.24 9.79 -0.75
CA LEU A 165 20.60 9.68 -2.07
C LEU A 165 19.78 8.40 -2.25
N HIS A 166 20.10 7.33 -1.51
CA HIS A 166 19.50 6.01 -1.70
C HIS A 166 19.18 5.37 -0.35
N LYS A 167 17.94 5.55 0.10
CA LYS A 167 17.37 4.82 1.24
C LYS A 167 16.68 3.56 0.74
N ALA A 168 16.86 2.45 1.46
CA ALA A 168 16.17 1.19 1.15
C ALA A 168 14.67 1.28 1.48
N ILE A 169 14.32 2.01 2.54
CA ILE A 169 12.92 2.30 2.91
C ILE A 169 12.79 3.80 3.15
N VAL A 170 11.74 4.39 2.59
CA VAL A 170 11.32 5.77 2.83
C VAL A 170 9.89 5.76 3.33
N ILE A 171 9.62 6.46 4.42
CA ILE A 171 8.27 6.74 4.91
C ILE A 171 8.08 8.25 4.99
N GLN A 172 6.89 8.69 4.59
CA GLN A 172 6.45 10.07 4.63
C GLN A 172 4.96 10.15 4.97
N ASP A 173 4.50 11.34 5.29
CA ASP A 173 3.07 11.60 5.47
C ASP A 173 2.33 11.36 4.16
N TRP A 174 1.13 10.78 4.28
CA TRP A 174 0.26 10.58 3.13
C TRP A 174 -0.40 11.91 2.75
N ILE A 175 0.01 12.42 1.59
CA ILE A 175 -0.60 13.59 0.96
C ILE A 175 -1.60 13.14 -0.11
N ARG A 176 -2.87 13.53 0.03
CA ARG A 176 -3.98 13.10 -0.85
C ARG A 176 -3.69 13.36 -2.32
N ASP A 177 -3.31 14.59 -2.67
CA ASP A 177 -3.12 15.02 -4.06
C ASP A 177 -2.00 14.27 -4.78
N PHE A 178 -1.00 13.77 -4.04
CA PHE A 178 0.11 13.02 -4.61
C PHE A 178 -0.14 11.51 -4.61
N HIS A 179 -0.74 10.96 -3.56
CA HIS A 179 -0.76 9.51 -3.38
C HIS A 179 -2.10 8.84 -3.72
N ALA A 180 -3.22 9.58 -3.71
CA ALA A 180 -4.54 9.01 -4.00
C ALA A 180 -4.65 8.58 -5.46
N ASP A 181 -4.26 9.45 -6.38
CA ASP A 181 -4.33 9.20 -7.82
C ASP A 181 -3.17 8.34 -8.32
N TYR A 182 -2.03 8.32 -7.61
CA TYR A 182 -0.87 7.55 -8.01
C TYR A 182 -1.13 6.04 -7.94
N ASN A 183 -1.90 5.58 -6.94
CA ASN A 183 -1.90 4.18 -6.56
C ASN A 183 -3.07 3.31 -7.05
N LEU A 184 -4.13 3.92 -7.59
CA LEU A 184 -5.33 3.18 -7.97
C LEU A 184 -5.69 3.28 -9.46
N LYS A 185 -4.90 4.00 -10.28
CA LYS A 185 -5.09 4.12 -11.75
C LYS A 185 -5.37 2.77 -12.43
N ASP A 186 -4.75 1.70 -11.96
CA ASP A 186 -4.90 0.36 -12.52
C ASP A 186 -6.06 -0.47 -11.94
N PHE A 187 -6.66 -0.09 -10.81
CA PHE A 187 -7.75 -0.87 -10.20
C PHE A 187 -9.01 -0.93 -11.09
N CYS A 188 -9.38 0.18 -11.74
CA CYS A 188 -10.56 0.24 -12.61
C CYS A 188 -10.27 -0.21 -14.04
N SER A 189 -9.11 0.17 -14.59
CA SER A 189 -8.80 -0.04 -16.01
C SER A 189 -8.04 -1.35 -16.29
N ASN A 190 -7.31 -1.87 -15.30
CA ASN A 190 -6.32 -2.93 -15.49
C ASN A 190 -6.33 -3.96 -14.35
N ARG A 191 -7.49 -4.21 -13.72
CA ARG A 191 -7.66 -5.13 -12.57
C ARG A 191 -6.99 -6.51 -12.74
N TYR A 192 -6.81 -6.94 -13.99
CA TYR A 192 -6.20 -8.22 -14.38
C TYR A 192 -4.99 -8.08 -15.34
N ARG A 193 -4.47 -6.88 -15.57
CA ARG A 193 -3.32 -6.63 -16.46
C ARG A 193 -2.10 -6.25 -15.63
N GLN A 194 -0.98 -6.96 -15.84
CA GLN A 194 0.33 -6.64 -15.28
C GLN A 194 1.07 -5.54 -16.06
N ASP A 195 0.43 -4.95 -17.08
CA ASP A 195 1.01 -3.96 -18.00
C ASP A 195 0.94 -2.51 -17.48
N GLY A 196 0.36 -2.29 -16.30
CA GLY A 196 0.42 -0.99 -15.63
C GLY A 196 1.77 -0.79 -14.95
N ASP A 197 2.27 0.44 -14.93
CA ASP A 197 3.47 0.79 -14.15
C ASP A 197 3.27 0.52 -12.66
N LEU A 198 2.04 0.27 -12.19
CA LEU A 198 1.71 -0.04 -10.82
C LEU A 198 0.67 -1.16 -10.68
N VAL A 199 0.95 -2.16 -9.84
CA VAL A 199 0.05 -3.30 -9.62
C VAL A 199 -0.26 -3.46 -8.13
N ILE A 200 -1.54 -3.48 -7.76
CA ILE A 200 -1.96 -3.71 -6.37
C ILE A 200 -1.68 -5.16 -5.94
N ASP A 201 -1.15 -5.32 -4.73
CA ASP A 201 -0.95 -6.64 -4.12
C ASP A 201 -2.19 -7.02 -3.29
N TYR A 202 -3.18 -7.62 -3.96
CA TYR A 202 -4.42 -8.08 -3.32
C TYR A 202 -4.19 -9.07 -2.17
N LYS A 203 -3.10 -9.85 -2.21
CA LYS A 203 -2.87 -10.91 -1.21
C LYS A 203 -2.37 -10.33 0.10
N ASN A 204 -1.58 -9.26 0.03
CA ASN A 204 -1.03 -8.62 1.22
C ASN A 204 -1.79 -7.36 1.65
N SER A 205 -2.75 -6.87 0.87
CA SER A 205 -3.52 -5.66 1.20
C SER A 205 -4.77 -5.93 2.03
N ASP A 206 -5.04 -5.04 2.99
CA ASP A 206 -6.26 -5.05 3.81
C ASP A 206 -7.42 -4.34 3.09
N LEU A 207 -7.97 -4.97 2.05
CA LEU A 207 -9.00 -4.38 1.17
C LEU A 207 -10.46 -4.64 1.64
N GLY A 208 -10.63 -5.19 2.85
CA GLY A 208 -11.92 -5.58 3.45
C GLY A 208 -12.37 -4.68 4.61
#